data_AF-X0LAA7-F1
#
_entry.id   AF-X0LAA7-F1
#
_cell.length_a   1.000
_cell.length_b   1.000
_cell.length_c   1.000
_cell.angle_alpha   90.00
_cell.angle_beta   90.00
_cell.angle_gamma   90.00
#
_symmetry.space_group_name_H-M   'P 1'
#
loop_
_entity.id
_entity.type
_entity.pdbx_description
1 polymer ?
#
loop_
_entity_poly.entity_id
_entity_poly.type
_entity_poly.pdbx_seq_one_letter_code
_entity_poly.pdbx_strand_id
1 'polypeptide(L)'
;MTDDDRPFTRDFKDLLSTLVVSLLPLSAHHVRLTQAEYTFISEDAINNLGSLKFSQSNRMPDPEDPSCIVTTAITTTFSMAKDMARPICQRFVDARFVESADGKFCSRNGIQQKQMSKLVNLGATKLVLLDRDSRSDMLPHDQGTLEVIFRRFVGADGRNTKATVNAADSDSLHDYKNGLIGVTMAAERKVNGNMYRDTFTGKATADWLMDCCTIVDKRETVEIATLFV
;
A
#
# COMPACT_ATOMS: atom_id res chain seq x y z
N MET A 1 -11.97 -8.48 14.64
CA MET A 1 -12.10 -8.72 13.19
C MET A 1 -13.21 -7.81 12.70
N THR A 2 -13.03 -7.23 11.52
CA THR A 2 -14.10 -6.45 10.86
C THR A 2 -15.17 -7.41 10.32
N ASP A 3 -16.28 -6.88 9.82
CA ASP A 3 -17.42 -7.66 9.31
C ASP A 3 -17.06 -8.62 8.15
N ASP A 4 -15.91 -8.39 7.50
CA ASP A 4 -15.38 -9.20 6.39
C ASP A 4 -14.21 -10.14 6.78
N ASP A 5 -14.08 -10.48 8.07
CA ASP A 5 -12.99 -11.32 8.62
C ASP A 5 -11.56 -10.79 8.40
N ARG A 6 -11.41 -9.57 7.88
CA ARG A 6 -10.10 -8.92 7.74
C ARG A 6 -9.65 -8.28 9.05
N PRO A 7 -8.35 -8.30 9.37
CA PRO A 7 -7.81 -7.56 10.51
C PRO A 7 -8.04 -6.07 10.33
N PHE A 8 -8.12 -5.32 11.44
CA PHE A 8 -8.17 -3.86 11.36
C PHE A 8 -6.93 -3.35 10.64
N THR A 9 -7.11 -2.34 9.79
CA THR A 9 -6.05 -1.73 9.00
C THR A 9 -4.91 -1.18 9.88
N ARG A 10 -5.24 -0.71 11.08
CA ARG A 10 -4.27 -0.28 12.09
C ARG A 10 -3.39 -1.44 12.55
N ASP A 11 -3.99 -2.52 13.03
CA ASP A 11 -3.28 -3.71 13.48
C ASP A 11 -2.42 -4.31 12.36
N PHE A 12 -2.93 -4.26 11.13
CA PHE A 12 -2.21 -4.70 9.94
C PHE A 12 -0.95 -3.86 9.66
N LYS A 13 -1.02 -2.53 9.82
CA LYS A 13 0.13 -1.61 9.70
C LYS A 13 1.12 -1.77 10.86
N ASP A 14 0.64 -2.00 12.07
CA ASP A 14 1.48 -2.25 13.24
C ASP A 14 2.23 -3.59 13.11
N LEU A 15 1.57 -4.60 12.57
CA LEU A 15 2.17 -5.89 12.23
C LEU A 15 3.31 -5.74 11.23
N LEU A 16 3.09 -4.98 10.15
CA LEU A 16 4.13 -4.65 9.17
C LEU A 16 5.31 -3.92 9.83
N SER A 17 5.02 -2.90 10.65
CA SER A 17 6.06 -2.10 11.32
C SER A 17 6.90 -2.99 12.24
N THR A 18 6.27 -3.91 12.97
CA THR A 18 6.95 -4.87 13.84
C THR A 18 7.82 -5.84 13.02
N LEU A 19 7.31 -6.33 11.89
CA LEU A 19 8.07 -7.17 10.97
C LEU A 19 9.31 -6.44 10.42
N VAL A 20 9.15 -5.22 9.92
CA VAL A 20 10.28 -4.43 9.39
C VAL A 20 11.33 -4.21 10.47
N VAL A 21 10.92 -3.84 11.69
CA VAL A 21 11.85 -3.67 12.83
C VAL A 21 12.57 -4.98 13.15
N SER A 22 11.88 -6.13 13.11
CA SER A 22 12.51 -7.44 13.36
C SER A 22 13.51 -7.86 12.29
N LEU A 23 13.40 -7.31 11.08
CA LEU A 23 14.29 -7.59 9.95
C LEU A 23 15.48 -6.61 9.87
N LEU A 24 15.55 -5.61 10.75
CA LEU A 24 16.66 -4.67 10.76
C LEU A 24 17.95 -5.31 11.31
N PRO A 25 19.13 -4.98 10.74
CA PRO A 25 19.33 -4.08 9.61
C PRO A 25 19.01 -4.75 8.26
N LEU A 26 18.30 -4.05 7.38
CA LEU A 26 18.05 -4.53 6.02
C LEU A 26 19.36 -4.53 5.23
N SER A 27 19.60 -5.63 4.50
CA SER A 27 20.83 -5.85 3.74
C SER A 27 20.56 -5.78 2.23
N ALA A 28 21.62 -5.55 1.45
CA ALA A 28 21.51 -5.59 -0.01
C ALA A 28 21.53 -7.04 -0.50
N HIS A 29 20.60 -7.38 -1.40
CA HIS A 29 20.54 -8.70 -2.01
C HIS A 29 20.66 -8.59 -3.54
N HIS A 30 21.37 -9.55 -4.14
CA HIS A 30 21.42 -9.67 -5.59
C HIS A 30 20.18 -10.37 -6.11
N VAL A 31 19.46 -9.71 -7.00
CA VAL A 31 18.30 -10.26 -7.68
C VAL A 31 18.55 -10.23 -9.16
N ARG A 32 18.69 -11.42 -9.75
CA ARG A 32 19.16 -11.61 -11.13
C ARG A 32 20.54 -10.95 -11.36
N LEU A 33 20.57 -9.79 -12.03
CA LEU A 33 21.77 -9.05 -12.41
C LEU A 33 21.91 -7.71 -11.68
N THR A 34 20.95 -7.37 -10.82
CA THR A 34 20.89 -6.08 -10.12
C THR A 34 20.96 -6.30 -8.61
N GLN A 35 21.75 -5.47 -7.94
CA GLN A 35 21.78 -5.42 -6.48
C GLN A 35 20.69 -4.46 -6.00
N ALA A 36 19.84 -4.93 -5.09
CA ALA A 36 18.78 -4.13 -4.49
C ALA A 36 19.10 -3.89 -3.01
N GLU A 37 19.29 -2.63 -2.64
CA GLU A 37 19.50 -2.20 -1.25
C GLU A 37 18.20 -2.19 -0.45
N TYR A 38 18.31 -2.25 0.88
CA TYR A 38 17.16 -2.25 1.81
C TYR A 38 16.14 -3.37 1.51
N THR A 39 16.62 -4.58 1.25
CA THR A 39 15.78 -5.74 0.94
C THR A 39 15.83 -6.80 2.03
N PHE A 40 14.85 -7.70 2.03
CA PHE A 40 14.80 -8.88 2.88
C PHE A 40 14.31 -10.10 2.08
N ILE A 41 14.62 -11.31 2.55
CA ILE A 41 14.19 -12.55 1.92
C ILE A 41 12.81 -12.94 2.47
N SER A 42 11.91 -13.41 1.60
CA SER A 42 10.55 -13.80 1.99
C SER A 42 10.51 -14.87 3.09
N GLU A 43 11.44 -15.84 3.06
CA GLU A 43 11.54 -16.86 4.11
C GLU A 43 11.95 -16.26 5.47
N ASP A 44 12.81 -15.23 5.50
CA ASP A 44 13.16 -14.55 6.75
C ASP A 44 11.95 -13.82 7.32
N ALA A 45 11.15 -13.16 6.47
CA ALA A 45 9.91 -12.53 6.90
C ALA A 45 8.91 -13.55 7.45
N ILE A 46 8.72 -14.69 6.78
CA ILE A 46 7.83 -15.77 7.23
C ILE A 46 8.29 -16.34 8.58
N ASN A 47 9.60 -16.54 8.75
CA ASN A 47 10.16 -17.04 10.01
C ASN A 47 9.96 -16.02 11.15
N ASN A 48 10.18 -14.72 10.89
CA ASN A 48 9.98 -13.67 11.88
C ASN A 48 8.50 -13.48 12.26
N LEU A 49 7.59 -13.53 11.28
CA LEU A 49 6.15 -13.56 11.53
C LEU A 49 5.74 -14.75 12.41
N GLY A 50 6.42 -15.90 12.24
CA GLY A 50 6.20 -17.11 13.02
C GLY A 50 6.54 -16.97 14.51
N SER A 51 7.37 -16.01 14.90
CA SER A 51 7.84 -15.81 16.27
C SER A 51 7.67 -14.37 16.77
N LEU A 52 6.65 -13.66 16.28
CA LEU A 52 6.44 -12.25 16.61
C LEU A 52 6.28 -12.02 18.11
N LYS A 53 7.00 -11.01 18.61
CA LYS A 53 6.92 -10.56 19.99
C LYS A 53 6.36 -9.15 20.01
N PHE A 54 5.22 -8.97 20.66
CA PHE A 54 4.65 -7.67 20.95
C PHE A 54 5.10 -7.24 22.35
N SER A 55 5.71 -6.07 22.47
CA SER A 55 6.12 -5.52 23.77
C SER A 55 5.29 -4.28 24.07
N GLN A 56 4.46 -4.36 25.10
CA GLN A 56 3.72 -3.22 25.63
C GLN A 56 4.41 -2.72 26.90
N SER A 57 4.71 -1.43 26.96
CA SER A 57 5.31 -0.81 28.15
C SER A 57 4.25 -0.07 28.96
N ASN A 58 4.15 -0.38 30.24
CA ASN A 58 3.33 0.34 31.21
C ASN A 58 4.26 1.12 32.13
N ARG A 59 4.05 2.43 32.21
CA ARG A 59 4.78 3.32 33.13
C ARG A 59 3.86 3.69 34.27
N MET A 60 4.29 3.41 35.49
CA MET A 60 3.57 3.72 36.72
C MET A 60 4.55 4.29 37.75
N PRO A 61 4.14 5.25 38.59
CA PRO A 61 4.98 5.72 39.69
C PRO A 61 5.32 4.55 40.62
N ASP A 62 6.55 4.52 41.13
CA ASP A 62 6.93 3.56 42.15
C ASP A 62 6.03 3.72 43.39
N PRO A 63 5.40 2.65 43.91
CA PRO A 63 4.58 2.73 45.12
C PRO A 63 5.35 3.23 46.36
N GLU A 64 6.67 2.99 46.41
CA GLU A 64 7.53 3.35 47.55
C GLU A 64 8.21 4.72 47.34
N ASP A 65 8.41 5.14 46.09
CA ASP A 65 8.95 6.45 45.72
C ASP A 65 8.18 7.05 44.52
N PRO A 66 7.13 7.85 44.77
CA PRO A 66 6.31 8.43 43.71
C PRO A 66 7.06 9.36 42.73
N SER A 67 8.31 9.75 43.04
CA SER A 67 9.17 10.53 42.13
C SER A 67 9.90 9.65 41.10
N CYS A 68 9.98 8.34 41.35
CA CYS A 68 10.54 7.34 40.45
C CYS A 68 9.46 6.74 39.54
N ILE A 69 9.74 6.60 38.25
CA ILE A 69 8.84 5.96 37.29
C ILE A 69 9.28 4.52 37.04
N VAL A 70 8.46 3.55 37.44
CA VAL A 70 8.65 2.13 37.13
C VAL A 70 8.10 1.84 35.74
N THR A 71 8.93 1.27 34.86
CA THR A 71 8.51 0.80 33.54
C THR A 71 8.41 -0.71 33.53
N THR A 72 7.19 -1.24 33.45
CA THR A 72 6.92 -2.68 33.28
C THR A 72 6.71 -2.97 31.80
N ALA A 73 7.60 -3.75 31.18
CA ALA A 73 7.43 -4.22 29.81
C ALA A 73 6.77 -5.60 29.79
N ILE A 74 5.53 -5.70 29.30
CA ILE A 74 4.84 -6.96 29.07
C ILE A 74 5.14 -7.39 27.63
N THR A 75 5.87 -8.50 27.47
CA THR A 75 6.14 -9.09 26.16
C THR A 75 5.20 -10.27 25.89
N THR A 76 4.25 -10.10 24.97
CA THR A 76 3.39 -11.17 24.48
C THR A 76 4.01 -11.78 23.23
N THR A 77 4.34 -13.09 23.28
CA THR A 77 4.87 -13.81 22.11
C THR A 77 3.72 -14.54 21.42
N PHE A 78 3.49 -14.22 20.14
CA PHE A 78 2.63 -15.01 19.28
C PHE A 78 3.50 -16.02 18.54
N SER A 79 3.10 -17.29 18.57
CA SER A 79 3.70 -18.30 17.69
C SER A 79 2.71 -18.60 16.58
N MET A 80 3.19 -18.49 15.34
CA MET A 80 2.38 -18.68 14.14
C MET A 80 3.06 -19.73 13.25
N ALA A 81 2.30 -20.72 12.78
CA ALA A 81 2.81 -21.69 11.82
C ALA A 81 3.16 -21.00 10.49
N LYS A 82 4.15 -21.51 9.76
CA LYS A 82 4.56 -20.95 8.45
C LYS A 82 3.38 -20.79 7.47
N ASP A 83 2.44 -21.73 7.51
CA ASP A 83 1.26 -21.73 6.63
C ASP A 83 0.26 -20.61 6.96
N MET A 84 0.33 -20.07 8.18
CA MET A 84 -0.45 -18.89 8.59
C MET A 84 0.31 -17.57 8.31
N ALA A 85 1.65 -17.60 8.34
CA ALA A 85 2.49 -16.44 8.03
C ALA A 85 2.55 -16.11 6.52
N ARG A 86 2.55 -17.13 5.65
CA ARG A 86 2.56 -16.94 4.18
C ARG A 86 1.40 -16.05 3.68
N PRO A 87 0.12 -16.31 4.06
CA PRO A 87 -0.99 -15.43 3.70
C PRO A 87 -0.82 -13.98 4.16
N ILE A 88 -0.17 -13.74 5.30
CA ILE A 88 0.08 -12.39 5.82
C ILE A 88 1.10 -11.66 4.96
N CYS A 89 2.23 -12.32 4.62
CA CYS A 89 3.19 -11.76 3.67
C CYS A 89 2.53 -11.46 2.32
N GLN A 90 1.67 -12.35 1.82
CA GLN A 90 0.94 -12.12 0.58
C GLN A 90 0.03 -10.88 0.69
N ARG A 91 -0.70 -10.72 1.81
CA ARG A 91 -1.50 -9.52 2.04
C ARG A 91 -0.67 -8.24 2.05
N PHE A 92 0.56 -8.25 2.58
CA PHE A 92 1.43 -7.07 2.51
C PHE A 92 1.81 -6.70 1.07
N VAL A 93 1.98 -7.70 0.20
CA VAL A 93 2.22 -7.48 -1.23
C VAL A 93 0.95 -6.94 -1.91
N ASP A 94 -0.20 -7.55 -1.64
CA ASP A 94 -1.48 -7.15 -2.23
C ASP A 94 -1.88 -5.72 -1.82
N ALA A 95 -1.58 -5.35 -0.57
CA ALA A 95 -1.76 -4.00 -0.02
C ALA A 95 -0.67 -3.00 -0.44
N ARG A 96 0.28 -3.41 -1.31
CA ARG A 96 1.40 -2.58 -1.81
C ARG A 96 2.36 -2.07 -0.74
N PHE A 97 2.38 -2.71 0.42
CA PHE A 97 3.35 -2.42 1.47
C PHE A 97 4.72 -3.08 1.23
N VAL A 98 4.76 -4.16 0.47
CA VAL A 98 5.99 -4.88 0.08
C VAL A 98 5.98 -5.13 -1.42
N GLU A 99 7.12 -4.90 -2.09
CA GLU A 99 7.29 -5.13 -3.52
C GLU A 99 8.35 -6.21 -3.78
N SER A 100 8.14 -7.05 -4.80
CA SER A 100 9.16 -8.02 -5.23
C SER A 100 10.32 -7.33 -5.94
N ALA A 101 11.53 -7.55 -5.45
CA ALA A 101 12.74 -7.02 -6.04
C ALA A 101 13.09 -7.60 -7.43
N ASP A 102 12.46 -8.72 -7.83
CA ASP A 102 12.77 -9.37 -9.12
C ASP A 102 12.07 -8.74 -10.33
N GLY A 103 11.24 -7.72 -10.10
CA GLY A 103 10.50 -7.02 -11.15
C GLY A 103 9.70 -7.98 -12.05
N LYS A 104 9.35 -9.20 -11.59
CA LYS A 104 8.66 -10.19 -12.42
C LYS A 104 7.27 -9.75 -12.84
N PHE A 105 6.64 -8.84 -12.11
CA PHE A 105 5.45 -8.16 -12.60
C PHE A 105 5.73 -7.29 -13.83
N CYS A 106 6.85 -6.56 -13.87
CA CYS A 106 7.27 -5.76 -15.02
C CYS A 106 7.69 -6.62 -16.23
N SER A 107 8.21 -7.84 -15.97
CA SER A 107 8.72 -8.76 -17.01
C SER A 107 7.61 -9.35 -17.88
N ARG A 108 6.38 -9.50 -17.35
CA ARG A 108 5.27 -10.13 -18.07
C ARG A 108 4.61 -9.20 -19.10
N ASN A 109 4.92 -7.89 -19.05
CA ASN A 109 4.26 -6.82 -19.81
C ASN A 109 5.21 -5.96 -20.67
N GLY A 110 6.42 -6.43 -21.00
CA GLY A 110 7.23 -5.86 -22.08
C GLY A 110 7.88 -4.48 -21.81
N ILE A 111 8.04 -4.07 -20.56
CA ILE A 111 8.68 -2.78 -20.23
C ILE A 111 10.22 -2.94 -20.22
N GLN A 112 10.90 -2.26 -21.15
CA GLN A 112 12.37 -2.24 -21.22
C GLN A 112 13.00 -1.49 -20.03
N GLN A 113 13.90 -2.18 -19.32
CA GLN A 113 14.65 -1.70 -18.16
C GLN A 113 15.64 -0.58 -18.47
N LYS A 114 15.20 0.67 -18.64
CA LYS A 114 16.12 1.83 -18.73
C LYS A 114 15.85 2.99 -17.76
N GLN A 115 14.98 2.83 -16.75
CA GLN A 115 14.66 3.92 -15.81
C GLN A 115 14.76 3.56 -14.31
N MET A 116 15.51 2.52 -13.92
CA MET A 116 15.65 2.13 -12.50
C MET A 116 16.52 3.05 -11.62
N SER A 117 16.97 4.21 -12.09
CA SER A 117 17.77 5.15 -11.29
C SER A 117 16.95 6.19 -10.51
N LYS A 118 15.61 6.11 -10.47
CA LYS A 118 14.75 7.02 -9.69
C LYS A 118 14.08 6.38 -8.46
N LEU A 119 14.64 5.28 -7.94
CA LEU A 119 14.12 4.60 -6.75
C LEU A 119 14.40 5.34 -5.42
N VAL A 120 15.12 6.47 -5.45
CA VAL A 120 15.41 7.30 -4.27
C VAL A 120 14.56 8.56 -4.29
N ASN A 121 13.24 8.41 -4.24
CA ASN A 121 12.36 9.52 -3.85
C ASN A 121 11.18 9.04 -3.01
N LEU A 122 11.47 8.27 -1.96
CA LEU A 122 10.55 7.98 -0.85
C LEU A 122 10.13 9.25 -0.09
N GLY A 123 10.77 10.40 -0.35
CA GLY A 123 10.64 11.64 0.41
C GLY A 123 9.44 12.54 0.11
N ALA A 124 8.54 12.20 -0.84
CA ALA A 124 7.40 13.08 -1.15
C ALA A 124 6.19 12.36 -1.77
N THR A 125 5.82 11.16 -1.32
CA THR A 125 4.52 10.60 -1.71
C THR A 125 3.41 11.45 -1.09
N LYS A 126 2.71 12.26 -1.90
CA LYS A 126 1.55 13.04 -1.42
C LYS A 126 0.31 12.14 -1.35
N LEU A 127 0.32 11.18 -0.44
CA LEU A 127 -0.82 10.29 -0.19
C LEU A 127 -2.03 11.08 0.33
N VAL A 128 -3.21 10.63 -0.07
CA VAL A 128 -4.49 11.06 0.51
C VAL A 128 -4.74 10.19 1.75
N LEU A 129 -4.69 10.82 2.91
CA LEU A 129 -5.09 10.20 4.17
C LEU A 129 -6.62 10.12 4.20
N LEU A 130 -7.14 8.92 4.45
CA LEU A 130 -8.57 8.69 4.58
C LEU A 130 -8.84 8.34 6.04
N ASP A 131 -9.64 9.18 6.70
CA ASP A 131 -9.97 9.01 8.11
C ASP A 131 -10.98 7.87 8.27
N ARG A 132 -10.47 6.71 8.68
CA ARG A 132 -11.25 5.50 8.93
C ARG A 132 -12.04 5.60 10.23
N ASP A 133 -13.22 5.01 10.25
CA ASP A 133 -13.97 4.84 11.50
C ASP A 133 -13.20 3.92 12.47
N SER A 134 -12.97 4.41 13.68
CA SER A 134 -12.15 3.69 14.67
C SER A 134 -12.76 2.38 15.18
N ARG A 135 -14.08 2.18 15.03
CA ARG A 135 -14.83 1.03 15.52
C ARG A 135 -15.12 0.02 14.41
N SER A 136 -15.51 0.47 13.23
CA SER A 136 -15.86 -0.39 12.09
C SER A 136 -14.74 -0.57 11.07
N ASP A 137 -13.69 0.25 11.11
CA ASP A 137 -12.62 0.30 10.10
C ASP A 137 -13.12 0.62 8.69
N MET A 138 -14.27 1.29 8.58
CA MET A 138 -14.84 1.69 7.29
C MET A 138 -14.25 3.00 6.78
N LEU A 139 -14.14 3.13 5.46
CA LEU A 139 -13.73 4.39 4.81
C LEU A 139 -14.85 5.44 4.86
N PRO A 140 -14.50 6.73 4.84
CA PRO A 140 -15.48 7.80 4.77
C PRO A 140 -16.14 7.86 3.39
N HIS A 141 -17.45 8.08 3.38
CA HIS A 141 -18.30 8.16 2.18
C HIS A 141 -18.82 9.58 1.94
N ASP A 142 -18.26 10.59 2.61
CA ASP A 142 -18.74 11.96 2.53
C ASP A 142 -18.28 12.66 1.24
N GLN A 143 -19.04 13.69 0.85
CA GLN A 143 -18.78 14.47 -0.36
C GLN A 143 -17.41 15.16 -0.34
N GLY A 144 -16.94 15.62 0.82
CA GLY A 144 -15.64 16.30 0.95
C GLY A 144 -14.48 15.36 0.60
N THR A 145 -14.53 14.13 1.11
CA THR A 145 -13.58 13.07 0.75
C THR A 145 -13.60 12.80 -0.76
N LEU A 146 -14.79 12.63 -1.34
CA LEU A 146 -14.93 12.35 -2.78
C LEU A 146 -14.41 13.50 -3.65
N GLU A 147 -14.66 14.75 -3.29
CA GLU A 147 -14.15 15.92 -4.00
C GLU A 147 -12.62 16.04 -3.94
N VAL A 148 -12.00 15.64 -2.83
CA VAL A 148 -10.54 15.59 -2.69
C VAL A 148 -9.97 14.52 -3.61
N ILE A 149 -10.54 13.31 -3.59
CA ILE A 149 -10.11 12.20 -4.45
C ILE A 149 -10.28 12.57 -5.92
N PHE A 150 -11.43 13.11 -6.31
CA PHE A 150 -11.72 13.49 -7.70
C PHE A 150 -10.78 14.57 -8.21
N ARG A 151 -10.48 15.60 -7.41
CA ARG A 151 -9.47 16.61 -7.80
C ARG A 151 -8.09 15.99 -8.01
N ARG A 152 -7.73 15.00 -7.19
CA ARG A 152 -6.45 14.30 -7.33
C ARG A 152 -6.42 13.35 -8.52
N PHE A 153 -7.56 12.78 -8.96
CA PHE A 153 -7.64 12.03 -10.21
C PHE A 153 -7.29 12.88 -11.44
N VAL A 154 -7.60 14.17 -11.40
CA VAL A 154 -7.21 15.08 -12.49
C VAL A 154 -5.69 15.25 -12.55
N GLY A 155 -4.99 15.18 -11.41
CA GLY A 155 -3.54 15.42 -11.31
C GLY A 155 -3.20 16.89 -11.06
N ALA A 156 -2.03 17.14 -10.47
CA ALA A 156 -1.60 18.50 -10.12
C ALA A 156 -1.30 19.38 -11.35
N ASP A 157 -0.77 18.77 -12.42
CA ASP A 157 -0.35 19.45 -13.65
C ASP A 157 -1.37 19.25 -14.80
N GLY A 158 -2.60 18.82 -14.47
CA GLY A 158 -3.65 18.50 -15.43
C GLY A 158 -3.76 17.00 -15.75
N ARG A 159 -4.73 16.67 -16.62
CA ARG A 159 -5.16 15.29 -16.92
C ARG A 159 -4.00 14.44 -17.43
N ASN A 160 -3.84 13.25 -16.84
CA ASN A 160 -2.87 12.25 -17.30
C ASN A 160 -3.43 11.46 -18.50
N THR A 161 -3.63 12.16 -19.62
CA THR A 161 -4.22 11.59 -20.84
C THR A 161 -3.16 10.96 -21.75
N LYS A 162 -3.38 9.71 -22.16
CA LYS A 162 -2.58 8.99 -23.15
C LYS A 162 -3.28 9.01 -24.52
N ALA A 163 -2.47 9.01 -25.57
CA ALA A 163 -2.94 9.10 -26.96
C ALA A 163 -3.72 7.86 -27.42
N THR A 164 -3.44 6.69 -26.86
CA THR A 164 -4.10 5.43 -27.25
C THR A 164 -4.66 4.71 -26.03
N VAL A 165 -5.75 3.97 -26.25
CA VAL A 165 -6.37 3.11 -25.22
C VAL A 165 -5.35 2.09 -24.69
N ASN A 166 -4.56 1.47 -25.57
CA ASN A 166 -3.55 0.49 -25.17
C ASN A 166 -2.48 1.10 -24.24
N ALA A 167 -2.06 2.34 -24.50
CA ALA A 167 -1.12 3.02 -23.62
C ALA A 167 -1.77 3.43 -22.29
N ALA A 168 -3.07 3.76 -22.29
CA ALA A 168 -3.81 4.10 -21.08
C ALA A 168 -4.10 2.89 -20.18
N ASP A 169 -4.37 1.74 -20.78
CA ASP A 169 -4.75 0.49 -20.09
C ASP A 169 -3.53 -0.41 -19.78
N SER A 170 -2.31 0.05 -20.10
CA SER A 170 -1.07 -0.67 -19.82
C SER A 170 -0.81 -0.74 -18.30
N ASP A 171 -0.39 -1.92 -17.84
CA ASP A 171 0.00 -2.17 -16.45
C ASP A 171 1.35 -1.55 -16.11
N SER A 172 1.34 -0.24 -15.87
CA SER A 172 2.51 0.50 -15.39
C SER A 172 2.42 0.66 -13.86
N LEU A 173 3.06 -0.26 -13.12
CA LEU A 173 3.10 -0.28 -11.65
C LEU A 173 3.72 0.97 -10.98
N HIS A 174 4.18 1.95 -11.76
CA HIS A 174 4.94 3.10 -11.26
C HIS A 174 4.37 4.45 -11.67
N ASP A 175 3.24 4.48 -12.38
CA ASP A 175 2.69 5.73 -12.92
C ASP A 175 2.22 6.68 -11.81
N TYR A 176 1.91 6.16 -10.62
CA TYR A 176 1.30 6.94 -9.53
C TYR A 176 2.18 7.11 -8.28
N LYS A 177 3.43 6.58 -8.29
CA LYS A 177 4.29 6.50 -7.10
C LYS A 177 4.58 7.84 -6.40
N ASN A 178 4.40 8.99 -7.06
CA ASN A 178 4.59 10.31 -6.43
C ASN A 178 3.29 10.94 -5.87
N GLY A 179 2.12 10.35 -6.15
CA GLY A 179 0.81 10.90 -5.74
C GLY A 179 0.44 12.25 -6.40
N LEU A 180 1.23 12.72 -7.36
CA LEU A 180 1.01 13.99 -8.07
C LEU A 180 0.32 13.78 -9.42
N ILE A 181 0.59 12.62 -10.03
CA ILE A 181 0.04 12.23 -11.33
C ILE A 181 -1.41 11.76 -11.11
N GLY A 182 -2.31 12.29 -11.93
CA GLY A 182 -3.72 11.89 -11.96
C GLY A 182 -3.91 10.48 -12.52
N VAL A 183 -5.14 9.96 -12.40
CA VAL A 183 -5.50 8.66 -12.99
C VAL A 183 -5.21 8.66 -14.48
N THR A 184 -4.62 7.58 -14.99
CA THR A 184 -4.33 7.46 -16.42
C THR A 184 -5.63 7.39 -17.22
N MET A 185 -5.77 8.28 -18.20
CA MET A 185 -6.95 8.41 -19.06
C MET A 185 -6.60 8.09 -20.52
N ALA A 186 -7.54 7.49 -21.26
CA ALA A 186 -7.53 7.42 -22.72
C ALA A 186 -8.21 8.66 -23.29
N ALA A 187 -7.54 9.35 -24.22
CA ALA A 187 -8.05 10.54 -24.88
C ALA A 187 -9.42 10.29 -25.54
N GLU A 188 -9.54 9.16 -26.22
CA GLU A 188 -10.79 8.70 -26.85
C GLU A 188 -10.96 7.19 -26.66
N ARG A 189 -12.16 6.77 -26.28
CA ARG A 189 -12.54 5.35 -26.13
C ARG A 189 -13.90 5.11 -26.77
N LYS A 190 -14.00 4.08 -27.61
CA LYS A 190 -15.26 3.63 -28.20
C LYS A 190 -15.89 2.56 -27.30
N VAL A 191 -17.11 2.81 -26.82
CA VAL A 191 -17.89 1.87 -26.01
C VAL A 191 -19.30 1.78 -26.58
N ASN A 192 -19.79 0.58 -26.88
CA ASN A 192 -21.13 0.34 -27.44
C ASN A 192 -21.46 1.21 -28.67
N GLY A 193 -20.47 1.46 -29.53
CA GLY A 193 -20.63 2.29 -30.73
C GLY A 193 -20.43 3.79 -30.52
N ASN A 194 -20.48 4.27 -29.27
CA ASN A 194 -20.31 5.68 -28.92
C ASN A 194 -18.86 6.01 -28.58
N MET A 195 -18.41 7.20 -28.96
CA MET A 195 -17.08 7.74 -28.64
C MET A 195 -17.16 8.58 -27.36
N TYR A 196 -16.30 8.26 -26.39
CA TYR A 196 -16.16 8.97 -25.13
C TYR A 196 -14.76 9.54 -25.02
N ARG A 197 -14.63 10.72 -24.39
CA ARG A 197 -13.35 11.41 -24.20
C ARG A 197 -12.90 11.37 -22.75
N ASP A 198 -11.59 11.48 -22.56
CA ASP A 198 -10.95 11.55 -21.23
C ASP A 198 -11.43 10.43 -20.28
N THR A 199 -11.43 9.21 -20.80
CA THR A 199 -11.97 8.05 -20.08
C THR A 199 -10.89 7.30 -19.32
N PHE A 200 -11.17 6.87 -18.10
CA PHE A 200 -10.33 5.93 -17.37
C PHE A 200 -11.11 4.65 -17.07
N THR A 201 -10.39 3.55 -16.83
CA THR A 201 -11.02 2.28 -16.46
C THR A 201 -11.18 2.19 -14.94
N GLY A 202 -12.16 1.42 -14.46
CA GLY A 202 -12.28 1.13 -13.03
C GLY A 202 -11.02 0.47 -12.46
N LYS A 203 -10.27 -0.28 -13.29
CA LYS A 203 -8.96 -0.80 -12.91
C LYS A 203 -7.96 0.34 -12.66
N ALA A 204 -7.84 1.31 -13.57
CA ALA A 204 -6.96 2.46 -13.38
C ALA A 204 -7.34 3.27 -12.12
N THR A 205 -8.64 3.42 -11.85
CA THR A 205 -9.15 4.02 -10.61
C THR A 205 -8.71 3.24 -9.37
N ALA A 206 -8.92 1.92 -9.36
CA ALA A 206 -8.53 1.07 -8.24
C ALA A 206 -7.02 1.11 -8.00
N ASP A 207 -6.22 1.04 -9.06
CA ASP A 207 -4.76 1.12 -8.96
C ASP A 207 -4.30 2.48 -8.44
N TRP A 208 -4.90 3.57 -8.90
CA TRP A 208 -4.60 4.91 -8.40
C TRP A 208 -4.97 5.04 -6.92
N LEU A 209 -6.14 4.52 -6.51
CA LEU A 209 -6.60 4.56 -5.12
C LEU A 209 -5.67 3.77 -4.18
N MET A 210 -5.17 2.61 -4.60
CA MET A 210 -4.20 1.82 -3.81
C MET A 210 -2.83 2.51 -3.71
N ASP A 211 -2.38 3.24 -4.73
CA ASP A 211 -1.06 3.91 -4.73
C ASP A 211 -1.08 5.29 -4.09
N CYS A 212 -2.18 6.02 -4.22
CA CYS A 212 -2.27 7.44 -3.86
C CYS A 212 -3.11 7.68 -2.60
N CYS A 213 -3.74 6.66 -2.03
CA CYS A 213 -4.51 6.77 -0.79
C CYS A 213 -4.03 5.76 0.25
N THR A 214 -4.58 5.86 1.46
CA THR A 214 -4.27 4.95 2.58
C THR A 214 -5.12 3.67 2.59
N ILE A 215 -5.67 3.30 1.42
CA ILE A 215 -6.49 2.10 1.22
C ILE A 215 -5.57 0.88 1.19
N VAL A 216 -6.00 -0.20 1.85
CA VAL A 216 -5.20 -1.44 1.97
C VAL A 216 -5.86 -2.63 1.29
N ASP A 217 -7.16 -2.55 1.01
CA ASP A 217 -7.91 -3.61 0.33
C ASP A 217 -8.49 -3.09 -0.98
N LYS A 218 -8.27 -3.84 -2.06
CA LYS A 218 -8.81 -3.53 -3.37
C LYS A 218 -10.35 -3.50 -3.38
N ARG A 219 -11.03 -4.24 -2.51
CA ARG A 219 -12.50 -4.21 -2.40
C ARG A 219 -13.01 -2.82 -2.06
N GLU A 220 -12.34 -2.13 -1.14
CA GLU A 220 -12.67 -0.78 -0.73
C GLU A 220 -12.52 0.23 -1.87
N THR A 221 -11.62 -0.03 -2.83
CA THR A 221 -11.49 0.83 -4.01
C THR A 221 -12.74 0.78 -4.88
N VAL A 222 -13.45 -0.35 -4.91
CA VAL A 222 -14.70 -0.51 -5.66
C VAL A 222 -15.83 0.24 -4.96
N GLU A 223 -15.89 0.18 -3.63
CA GLU A 223 -16.85 0.93 -2.82
C GLU A 223 -16.70 2.44 -3.08
N ILE A 224 -15.48 2.97 -2.96
CA ILE A 224 -15.19 4.38 -3.24
C ILE A 224 -15.45 4.72 -4.71
N ALA A 225 -15.03 3.87 -5.65
CA ALA A 225 -15.22 4.13 -7.08
C ALA A 225 -16.70 4.22 -7.47
N THR A 226 -17.56 3.43 -6.82
CA THR A 226 -19.02 3.41 -7.10
C THR A 226 -19.70 4.70 -6.67
N LEU A 227 -19.13 5.45 -5.72
CA LEU A 227 -19.67 6.74 -5.29
C LEU A 227 -19.52 7.86 -6.33
N PHE A 228 -18.73 7.63 -7.39
CA PHE A 228 -18.57 8.59 -8.50
C PHE A 228 -19.57 8.41 -9.65
N VAL A 229 -20.38 7.33 -9.63
CA VAL A 229 -21.30 6.93 -10.72
C VAL A 229 -22.74 7.14 -10.29
#